data_AF-A0A956TN86-F1
#
_entry.id   AF-A0A956TN86-F1
#
_cell.length_a   1.000
_cell.length_b   1.000
_cell.length_c   1.000
_cell.angle_alpha   90.00
_cell.angle_beta   90.00
_cell.angle_gamma   90.00
#
_symmetry.space_group_name_H-M   'P 1'
#
loop_
_entity.id
_entity.type
_entity.pdbx_description
1 polymer ?
#
loop_
_entity_poly.entity_id
_entity_poly.type
_entity_poly.pdbx_seq_one_letter_code
_entity_poly.pdbx_strand_id
1 'polypeptide(L)'
;MIRLGKPVQLLEWGEGSNTTNQCWTELGVGRIVNRPKPERGITTLVIELEGKATKQNSRDDAIKVAQKGQGMTPGADKWGEVAFGRLKSLADQGGKTVVEIELKFATKLDSRVR
;
A
#
# COMPACT_ATOMS: atom_id res chain seq x y z
N MET A 1 10.84 -0.17 5.74
CA MET A 1 11.63 0.06 4.49
C MET A 1 10.92 -0.71 3.39
N ILE A 2 10.46 -0.03 2.34
CA ILE A 2 9.73 -0.69 1.26
C ILE A 2 10.72 -1.38 0.34
N ARG A 3 10.50 -2.66 0.03
CA ARG A 3 11.31 -3.44 -0.92
C ARG A 3 10.62 -3.51 -2.27
N LEU A 4 11.25 -3.01 -3.33
CA LEU A 4 10.61 -2.91 -4.65
C LEU A 4 10.31 -4.28 -5.28
N GLY A 5 11.13 -5.30 -5.00
CA GLY A 5 10.97 -6.65 -5.56
C GLY A 5 10.01 -7.57 -4.80
N LYS A 6 9.36 -7.09 -3.72
CA LYS A 6 8.45 -7.91 -2.92
C LYS A 6 6.99 -7.57 -3.21
N PRO A 7 6.08 -8.56 -3.17
CA PRO A 7 4.65 -8.30 -3.27
C PRO A 7 4.20 -7.41 -2.12
N VAL A 8 3.19 -6.58 -2.40
CA VAL A 8 2.55 -5.67 -1.46
C VAL A 8 1.08 -6.05 -1.29
N GLN A 9 0.56 -5.90 -0.08
CA GLN A 9 -0.87 -5.95 0.20
C GLN A 9 -1.33 -4.53 0.53
N LEU A 10 -2.42 -4.11 -0.09
CA LEU A 10 -3.09 -2.86 0.21
C LEU A 10 -4.28 -3.12 1.13
N LEU A 11 -4.34 -2.34 2.19
CA LEU A 11 -5.44 -2.34 3.13
C LEU A 11 -6.07 -0.95 3.15
N GLU A 12 -7.37 -0.86 3.01
CA GLU A 12 -8.13 0.38 3.18
C GLU A 12 -8.71 0.47 4.60
N TRP A 13 -8.93 1.69 5.06
CA TRP A 13 -9.62 1.94 6.31
C TRP A 13 -11.10 1.56 6.17
N GLY A 14 -11.56 0.58 6.95
CA GLY A 14 -12.92 0.07 6.86
C GLY A 14 -13.97 1.10 7.27
N GLU A 15 -15.17 1.02 6.71
CA GLU A 15 -16.29 1.86 7.13
C GLU A 15 -16.64 1.61 8.61
N GLY A 16 -16.90 2.67 9.37
CA GLY A 16 -17.17 2.59 10.81
C GLY A 16 -15.92 2.42 11.70
N SER A 17 -14.73 2.36 11.10
CA SER A 17 -13.46 2.31 11.85
C SER A 17 -13.19 3.61 12.59
N ASN A 18 -12.64 3.50 13.79
CA ASN A 18 -12.21 4.62 14.61
C ASN A 18 -10.88 4.28 15.30
N THR A 19 -10.35 5.22 16.08
CA THR A 19 -9.05 5.05 16.76
C THR A 19 -8.98 3.81 17.65
N THR A 20 -10.12 3.39 18.22
CA THR A 20 -10.24 2.24 19.12
C THR A 20 -10.51 0.95 18.37
N ASN A 21 -11.32 1.00 17.29
CA ASN A 21 -11.68 -0.14 16.45
C ASN A 21 -11.10 0.05 15.05
N GLN A 22 -9.79 -0.13 14.93
CA GLN A 22 -9.02 0.11 13.71
C GLN A 22 -9.23 -1.04 12.70
N CYS A 23 -10.38 -1.08 12.02
CA CYS A 23 -10.65 -2.11 11.02
C CYS A 23 -9.95 -1.76 9.70
N TRP A 24 -9.12 -2.69 9.23
CA TRP A 24 -8.42 -2.60 7.95
C TRP A 24 -8.95 -3.71 7.04
N THR A 25 -9.51 -3.33 5.90
CA THR A 25 -10.05 -4.27 4.91
C THR A 25 -9.09 -4.41 3.75
N GLU A 26 -8.97 -5.62 3.20
CA GLU A 26 -8.10 -5.86 2.06
C GLU A 26 -8.67 -5.22 0.80
N LEU A 27 -7.87 -4.33 0.20
CA LEU A 27 -8.15 -3.74 -1.11
C LEU A 27 -7.60 -4.62 -2.24
N GLY A 28 -6.46 -5.27 -2.01
CA GLY A 28 -5.89 -6.26 -2.91
C GLY A 28 -4.40 -6.47 -2.71
N VAL A 29 -3.86 -7.45 -3.43
CA VAL A 29 -2.42 -7.79 -3.46
C VAL A 29 -1.85 -7.39 -4.81
N GLY A 30 -0.60 -6.93 -4.83
CA GLY A 30 0.02 -6.42 -6.04
C GLY A 30 1.52 -6.24 -5.96
N ARG A 31 2.05 -5.44 -6.89
CA ARG A 31 3.48 -5.14 -7.01
C ARG A 31 3.70 -3.64 -7.24
N ILE A 32 4.83 -3.15 -6.75
CA ILE A 32 5.24 -1.76 -6.97
C ILE A 32 5.81 -1.67 -8.38
N VAL A 33 5.19 -0.84 -9.23
CA VAL A 33 5.55 -0.74 -10.66
C VAL A 33 6.52 0.40 -10.95
N ASN A 34 6.66 1.37 -10.06
CA ASN A 34 7.57 2.48 -10.26
C ASN A 34 8.39 2.79 -9.00
N ARG A 35 9.62 3.28 -9.18
CA ARG A 35 10.42 3.76 -8.06
C ARG A 35 9.73 5.01 -7.49
N PRO A 36 9.37 5.01 -6.19
CA PRO A 36 8.71 6.16 -5.60
C PRO A 36 9.57 7.42 -5.73
N LYS A 37 8.96 8.49 -6.22
CA LYS A 37 9.60 9.79 -6.36
C LYS A 37 9.11 10.72 -5.25
N PRO A 38 9.99 11.20 -4.35
CA PRO A 38 9.64 12.25 -3.42
C PRO A 38 9.59 13.58 -4.16
N GLU A 39 8.44 14.25 -4.10
CA GLU A 39 8.24 15.60 -4.61
C GLU A 39 7.61 16.46 -3.52
N ARG A 40 8.23 17.61 -3.18
CA ARG A 40 7.73 18.56 -2.17
C ARG A 40 7.38 17.91 -0.82
N GLY A 41 8.15 16.89 -0.41
CA GLY A 41 7.93 16.17 0.86
C GLY A 41 6.89 15.05 0.81
N ILE A 42 6.24 14.84 -0.33
CA ILE A 42 5.28 13.75 -0.56
C ILE A 42 5.94 12.70 -1.45
N THR A 43 5.91 11.44 -1.03
CA THR A 43 6.38 10.32 -1.86
C THR A 43 5.17 9.65 -2.51
N THR A 44 5.12 9.64 -3.84
CA THR A 44 4.07 8.92 -4.58
C THR A 44 4.51 7.49 -4.87
N LEU A 45 3.71 6.53 -4.42
CA LEU A 45 3.90 5.09 -4.65
C LEU A 45 2.84 4.60 -5.64
N VAL A 46 3.29 3.93 -6.70
CA VAL A 46 2.39 3.37 -7.73
C VAL A 46 2.43 1.85 -7.62
N ILE A 47 1.26 1.24 -7.43
CA ILE A 47 1.09 -0.19 -7.24
C ILE A 47 0.11 -0.71 -8.28
N GLU A 48 0.48 -1.80 -8.94
CA GLU A 48 -0.43 -2.57 -9.79
C GLU A 48 -0.95 -3.74 -8.96
N LEU A 49 -2.28 -3.81 -8.80
CA LEU A 49 -2.97 -4.87 -8.09
C LEU A 49 -3.33 -6.02 -9.05
N GLU A 50 -3.29 -7.23 -8.49
CA GLU A 50 -3.77 -8.45 -9.12
C GLU A 50 -5.31 -8.44 -9.08
N GLY A 51 -5.93 -8.16 -10.22
CA GLY A 51 -7.38 -8.12 -10.38
C GLY A 51 -8.02 -6.74 -10.18
N LYS A 52 -9.35 -6.75 -10.05
CA LYS A 52 -10.15 -5.53 -9.89
C LYS A 52 -10.29 -5.18 -8.41
N ALA A 53 -9.77 -4.02 -8.02
CA ALA A 53 -9.97 -3.48 -6.69
C ALA A 53 -11.00 -2.36 -6.73
N THR A 54 -11.90 -2.34 -5.75
CA THR A 54 -12.89 -1.27 -5.59
C THR A 54 -12.83 -0.78 -4.16
N LYS A 55 -12.67 0.53 -4.01
CA LYS A 55 -12.68 1.18 -2.70
C LYS A 55 -14.05 1.05 -2.06
N GLN A 56 -14.13 0.55 -0.83
CA GLN A 56 -15.42 0.40 -0.14
C GLN A 56 -15.74 1.63 0.72
N ASN A 57 -14.73 2.25 1.32
CA ASN A 57 -14.93 3.42 2.18
C ASN A 57 -14.75 4.74 1.39
N SER A 58 -15.84 5.43 1.08
CA SER A 58 -15.78 6.73 0.39
C SER A 58 -15.40 7.90 1.29
N ARG A 59 -15.50 7.77 2.62
CA ARG A 59 -15.29 8.86 3.59
C ARG A 59 -13.85 9.05 4.02
N ASP A 60 -13.02 8.01 3.88
CA ASP A 60 -11.62 8.04 4.29
C ASP A 60 -10.72 7.44 3.19
N ASP A 61 -9.64 8.15 2.87
CA ASP A 61 -8.64 7.73 1.88
C ASP A 61 -7.43 7.05 2.53
N ALA A 62 -7.44 6.79 3.83
CA ALA A 62 -6.34 6.14 4.51
C ALA A 62 -6.07 4.75 3.95
N ILE A 63 -4.84 4.54 3.49
CA ILE A 63 -4.35 3.28 2.95
C ILE A 63 -3.11 2.84 3.71
N LYS A 64 -3.07 1.57 4.06
CA LYS A 64 -1.88 0.88 4.55
C LYS A 64 -1.27 0.01 3.46
N VAL A 65 0.05 0.05 3.40
CA VAL A 65 0.86 -0.81 2.54
C VAL A 65 1.59 -1.81 3.43
N ALA A 66 1.37 -3.09 3.19
CA ALA A 66 2.04 -4.17 3.90
C ALA A 66 2.89 -5.04 2.96
N GLN A 67 3.95 -5.65 3.48
CA GLN A 67 4.81 -6.59 2.74
C GLN A 67 5.05 -7.87 3.52
N LYS A 68 5.14 -9.00 2.80
CA LYS A 68 5.46 -10.30 3.40
C LYS A 68 6.84 -10.31 4.07
N GLY A 69 6.88 -10.87 5.28
CA GLY A 69 8.09 -10.97 6.08
C GLY A 69 8.55 -9.65 6.68
N GLN A 70 7.64 -8.67 6.81
CA GLN A 70 7.88 -7.41 7.53
C GLN A 70 7.09 -7.33 8.85
N GLY A 71 6.47 -8.44 9.28
CA GLY A 71 5.82 -8.51 10.59
C GLY A 71 6.81 -8.43 11.74
N MET A 72 6.30 -8.28 12.97
CA MET A 72 7.13 -8.21 14.18
C MET A 72 7.86 -9.52 14.50
N THR A 73 7.43 -10.65 13.92
CA THR A 73 8.08 -11.95 14.10
C THR A 73 9.07 -12.20 12.96
N PRO A 74 10.40 -12.25 13.23
CA PRO A 74 11.39 -12.60 12.22
C PRO A 74 11.10 -13.96 11.59
N GLY A 75 11.22 -14.07 10.26
CA GLY A 75 11.07 -15.34 9.54
C GLY A 75 9.63 -15.82 9.30
N ALA A 76 8.62 -15.13 9.84
CA ALA A 76 7.24 -15.44 9.52
C ALA A 76 6.82 -14.76 8.20
N ASP A 77 6.16 -15.50 7.30
CA ASP A 77 5.58 -14.98 6.05
C ASP A 77 4.32 -14.11 6.27
N LYS A 78 4.27 -13.40 7.41
CA LYS A 78 3.18 -12.49 7.75
C LYS A 78 3.35 -11.17 7.01
N TRP A 79 2.22 -10.58 6.62
CA TRP A 79 2.15 -9.22 6.11
C TRP A 79 2.42 -8.25 7.26
N GLY A 80 3.45 -7.42 7.11
CA GLY A 80 3.74 -6.34 8.05
C GLY A 80 3.65 -4.99 7.38
N GLU A 81 3.12 -4.01 8.11
CA GLU A 81 3.01 -2.63 7.65
C GLU A 81 4.40 -2.06 7.33
N VAL A 82 4.55 -1.52 6.12
CA VAL A 82 5.78 -0.87 5.67
C VAL A 82 5.59 0.60 5.38
N ALA A 83 4.36 1.04 5.11
CA ALA A 83 4.03 2.43 4.87
C ALA A 83 2.53 2.71 5.13
N PHE A 84 2.25 3.97 5.43
CA PHE A 84 0.91 4.50 5.63
C PHE A 84 0.75 5.76 4.77
N GLY A 85 -0.37 5.87 4.05
CA GLY A 85 -0.60 6.94 3.11
C GLY A 85 -2.06 7.24 2.87
N ARG A 86 -2.29 8.01 1.81
CA ARG A 86 -3.62 8.31 1.29
C ARG A 86 -3.76 7.84 -0.13
N LEU A 87 -4.92 7.28 -0.47
CA LEU A 87 -5.29 6.99 -1.83
C LEU A 87 -5.39 8.31 -2.61
N LYS A 88 -4.67 8.40 -3.72
CA LYS A 88 -4.73 9.54 -4.64
C LYS A 88 -5.63 9.23 -5.84
N SER A 89 -5.41 8.06 -6.43
CA SER A 89 -6.19 7.61 -7.57
C SER A 89 -6.22 6.09 -7.63
N LEU A 90 -7.32 5.57 -8.18
CA LEU A 90 -7.52 4.18 -8.49
C LEU A 90 -8.03 4.12 -9.93
N ALA A 91 -7.23 3.55 -10.83
CA ALA A 91 -7.52 3.48 -12.25
C ALA A 91 -7.50 2.02 -12.71
N ASP A 92 -8.50 1.62 -13.48
CA ASP A 92 -8.50 0.32 -14.18
C ASP A 92 -7.77 0.50 -15.52
N GLN A 93 -6.69 -0.25 -15.71
CA GLN A 93 -5.98 -0.33 -16.98
C GLN A 93 -5.94 -1.77 -17.45
N GLY A 94 -6.83 -2.11 -18.39
CA GLY A 94 -6.80 -3.38 -19.11
C GLY A 94 -6.95 -4.62 -18.23
N GLY A 95 -7.80 -4.57 -17.20
CA GLY A 95 -8.05 -5.71 -16.30
C GLY A 95 -7.10 -5.79 -15.10
N LYS A 96 -6.26 -4.76 -14.91
CA LYS A 96 -5.45 -4.56 -13.71
C LYS A 96 -5.77 -3.22 -13.09
N THR A 97 -5.73 -3.15 -11.77
CA THR A 97 -5.97 -1.88 -11.06
C THR A 97 -4.66 -1.22 -10.71
N VAL A 98 -4.41 -0.02 -11.23
CA VAL A 98 -3.28 0.83 -10.86
C VAL A 98 -3.72 1.77 -9.75
N VAL A 99 -3.01 1.72 -8.62
CA VAL A 99 -3.29 2.49 -7.41
C VAL A 99 -2.13 3.44 -7.15
N GLU A 100 -2.42 4.73 -7.03
CA GLU A 100 -1.47 5.74 -6.60
C GLU A 100 -1.72 6.12 -5.14
N ILE A 101 -0.66 6.07 -4.33
CA ILE A 101 -0.69 6.35 -2.89
C ILE A 101 0.30 7.46 -2.57
N GLU A 102 -0.17 8.46 -1.84
CA GLU A 102 0.66 9.54 -1.31
C GLU A 102 1.11 9.24 0.12
N LEU A 103 2.41 9.21 0.32
CA LEU A 103 3.06 9.04 1.61
C LEU A 103 3.60 10.39 2.08
N LYS A 104 3.19 10.86 3.26
CA LYS A 104 3.56 12.18 3.81
C LYS A 104 5.03 12.30 4.26
N PHE A 105 5.80 11.22 4.23
CA PHE A 105 7.18 11.20 4.68
C PHE A 105 8.09 10.49 3.68
N ALA A 106 9.36 10.88 3.67
CA ALA A 106 10.40 10.22 2.90
C ALA A 106 10.49 8.75 3.33
N THR A 107 10.11 7.84 2.44
CA THR A 107 10.13 6.41 2.73
C THR A 107 11.44 5.81 2.25
N LYS A 108 12.16 5.14 3.15
CA LYS A 108 13.41 4.45 2.77
C LYS A 108 13.09 3.26 1.87
N LEU A 109 13.59 3.33 0.64
CA LEU A 109 13.44 2.30 -0.39
C LEU A 109 14.66 1.37 -0.40
N ASP A 110 14.43 0.07 -0.52
CA ASP A 110 15.48 -0.91 -0.79
C ASP A 110 15.27 -1.53 -2.17
N SER A 111 16.26 -1.34 -3.02
CA SER A 111 16.32 -1.92 -4.37
C SER A 111 17.15 -3.20 -4.43
N ARG A 112 17.66 -3.71 -3.29
CA ARG A 112 18.36 -4.99 -3.28
C ARG A 112 17.36 -6.12 -3.54
N VAL A 113 17.39 -6.62 -4.77
CA VAL A 113 16.86 -7.95 -5.10
C VAL A 113 17.83 -8.93 -4.46
N ARG A 114 17.42 -9.55 -3.35
CA ARG A 114 18.11 -10.69 -2.75
C ARG A 114 17.27 -11.92 -2.98
#